data_AF-A0A0G1HRW8-F1
#
_entry.id   AF-A0A0G1HRW8-F1
#
_cell.length_a   1.000
_cell.length_b   1.000
_cell.length_c   1.000
_cell.angle_alpha   90.00
_cell.angle_beta   90.00
_cell.angle_gamma   90.00
#
_symmetry.space_group_name_H-M   'P 1'
#
loop_
_entity.id
_entity.type
_entity.pdbx_description
1 polymer ?
#
loop_
_entity_poly.entity_id
_entity_poly.type
_entity_poly.pdbx_seq_one_letter_code
_entity_poly.pdbx_strand_id
1 'polypeptide(L)'
;MMKTNVILVSIPDADCIADRLDLRVLMARALKIEARMEKGVNLEDEQRRYQILCDRMEYLGNLISGTKKIESVNLGDNYLELLLLMKKKFPEETKQAGVMSNFCPASFVEKQIALFEGLAKKTGLLEHEEIQKKIKFYRMAAKQNWNVLELQELTADEETDGSVSVDNLREKFLSLPMSDGITSTQDSNSFMALRNQMNRVIAEVNKGISTGVNFSDLSHNVITEILNEFVFGAGKPMYLPVVYADGTKARPFPIHCLKLPERGKVINLPGPVINVGQLSGRHQEMDPKMNIYFFRNQEISTGKTAAEIDGVAYQEAKKIFEGLRREGVYRIAYYQTGFQPAVVGFYRALTEELLLKGKRAPVLEVTPYYFFGHYEKGKTWI
;
A
#
# COMPACT_ATOMS: atom_id res chain seq x y z
N MET A 1 -32.75 6.50 -1.72
CA MET A 1 -31.64 6.82 -0.80
C MET A 1 -30.87 5.53 -0.65
N MET A 2 -29.60 5.45 -1.03
CA MET A 2 -28.83 4.20 -0.86
C MET A 2 -28.83 3.85 0.63
N LYS A 3 -29.36 2.66 0.96
CA LYS A 3 -29.28 2.14 2.33
C LYS A 3 -27.96 1.41 2.47
N THR A 4 -27.22 1.74 3.52
CA THR A 4 -25.97 1.05 3.86
C THR A 4 -26.29 0.08 4.96
N ASN A 5 -26.14 -1.21 4.67
CA ASN A 5 -26.32 -2.25 5.65
C ASN A 5 -24.98 -2.56 6.32
N VAL A 6 -25.01 -2.83 7.63
CA VAL A 6 -23.80 -3.18 8.38
C VAL A 6 -23.88 -4.62 8.81
N ILE A 7 -22.87 -5.40 8.41
CA ILE A 7 -22.72 -6.80 8.78
C ILE A 7 -21.54 -6.92 9.73
N LEU A 8 -21.77 -7.47 10.91
CA LEU A 8 -20.68 -7.91 11.77
C LEU A 8 -20.26 -9.32 11.39
N VAL A 9 -18.96 -9.57 11.40
CA VAL A 9 -18.38 -10.89 11.17
C VAL A 9 -17.33 -11.17 12.23
N SER A 10 -17.37 -12.39 12.78
CA SER A 10 -16.40 -12.82 13.78
C SER A 10 -15.43 -13.81 13.17
N ILE A 11 -14.14 -13.53 13.30
CA ILE A 11 -13.07 -14.26 12.63
C ILE A 11 -12.17 -14.89 13.70
N PRO A 12 -12.16 -16.24 13.81
CA PRO A 12 -11.22 -16.96 14.65
C PRO A 12 -9.76 -16.63 14.27
N ASP A 13 -8.84 -16.67 15.23
CA ASP A 13 -7.44 -16.33 14.96
C ASP A 13 -6.78 -17.23 13.90
N ALA A 14 -7.16 -18.51 13.89
CA ALA A 14 -6.72 -19.48 12.88
C ALA A 14 -7.17 -19.13 11.45
N ASP A 15 -8.21 -18.30 11.33
CA ASP A 15 -8.83 -17.96 10.06
C ASP A 15 -8.46 -16.59 9.51
N CYS A 16 -7.68 -15.81 10.25
CA CYS A 16 -7.23 -14.47 9.89
C CYS A 16 -6.31 -14.38 8.67
N ILE A 17 -5.84 -15.51 8.13
CA ILE A 17 -4.98 -15.56 6.95
C ILE A 17 -5.82 -15.95 5.74
N ALA A 18 -5.89 -15.07 4.75
CA ALA A 18 -6.40 -15.34 3.42
C ALA A 18 -5.65 -14.51 2.37
N ASP A 19 -5.49 -15.06 1.17
CA ASP A 19 -4.74 -14.45 0.06
C ASP A 19 -3.36 -13.85 0.44
N ARG A 20 -2.61 -14.57 1.29
CA ARG A 20 -1.28 -14.15 1.80
C ARG A 20 -1.28 -12.84 2.62
N LEU A 21 -2.46 -12.32 2.96
CA LEU A 21 -2.66 -11.23 3.90
C LEU A 21 -3.03 -11.80 5.27
N ASP A 22 -2.63 -11.09 6.32
CA ASP A 22 -2.92 -11.46 7.70
C ASP A 22 -3.72 -10.33 8.36
N LEU A 23 -4.99 -10.62 8.67
CA LEU A 23 -5.90 -9.67 9.28
C LEU A 23 -5.33 -9.08 10.58
N ARG A 24 -4.61 -9.89 11.36
CA ARG A 24 -4.02 -9.48 12.65
C ARG A 24 -2.96 -8.41 12.45
N VAL A 25 -2.17 -8.54 11.38
CA VAL A 25 -1.15 -7.55 11.02
C VAL A 25 -1.81 -6.25 10.57
N LEU A 26 -2.89 -6.32 9.79
CA LEU A 26 -3.62 -5.12 9.36
C LEU A 26 -4.23 -4.38 10.55
N MET A 27 -4.95 -5.09 11.43
CA MET A 27 -5.53 -4.53 12.64
C MET A 27 -4.48 -3.90 13.57
N ALA A 28 -3.36 -4.60 13.79
CA ALA A 28 -2.27 -4.09 14.62
C ALA A 28 -1.62 -2.83 14.03
N ARG A 29 -1.55 -2.72 12.69
CA ARG A 29 -1.08 -1.49 12.03
C ARG A 29 -2.10 -0.36 12.15
N ALA A 30 -3.39 -0.66 12.01
CA ALA A 30 -4.46 0.33 12.14
C ALA A 30 -4.48 0.94 13.55
N LEU A 31 -4.39 0.12 14.60
CA LEU A 31 -4.28 0.61 15.99
C LEU A 31 -3.07 1.54 16.21
N LYS A 32 -1.92 1.25 15.58
CA LYS A 32 -0.74 2.12 15.68
C LYS A 32 -0.98 3.47 15.00
N ILE A 33 -1.73 3.48 13.90
CA ILE A 33 -2.12 4.71 13.19
C ILE A 33 -3.09 5.52 14.05
N GLU A 34 -4.11 4.90 14.64
CA GLU A 34 -5.03 5.57 15.58
C GLU A 34 -4.28 6.26 16.72
N ALA A 35 -3.33 5.57 17.35
CA ALA A 35 -2.49 6.14 18.41
C ALA A 35 -1.60 7.30 17.95
N ARG A 36 -1.24 7.37 16.65
CA ARG A 36 -0.49 8.50 16.07
C ARG A 36 -1.41 9.67 15.72
N MET A 37 -2.60 9.39 15.19
CA MET A 37 -3.62 10.40 14.92
C MET A 37 -4.06 11.10 16.21
N GLU A 38 -4.19 10.37 17.32
CA GLU A 38 -4.48 10.96 18.65
C GLU A 38 -3.39 11.94 19.13
N LYS A 39 -2.15 11.73 18.71
CA LYS A 39 -1.02 12.62 19.03
C LYS A 39 -0.90 13.80 18.06
N GLY A 40 -1.77 13.91 17.07
CA GLY A 40 -1.74 14.98 16.05
C GLY A 40 -0.61 14.84 15.03
N VAL A 41 -0.01 13.66 14.88
CA VAL A 41 1.11 13.45 13.96
C VAL A 41 0.59 13.28 12.53
N ASN A 42 0.91 14.25 11.66
CA ASN A 42 0.63 14.21 10.21
C ASN A 42 -0.77 13.65 9.88
N LEU A 43 -1.80 14.35 10.37
CA LEU A 43 -3.18 13.84 10.42
C LEU A 43 -3.71 13.40 9.06
N GLU A 44 -3.46 14.14 7.99
CA GLU A 44 -3.97 13.81 6.65
C GLU A 44 -3.35 12.50 6.11
N ASP A 45 -2.02 12.35 6.20
CA ASP A 45 -1.35 11.14 5.74
C ASP A 45 -1.71 9.92 6.60
N GLU A 46 -1.80 10.10 7.92
CA GLU A 46 -2.17 9.02 8.83
C GLU A 46 -3.63 8.60 8.60
N GLN A 47 -4.54 9.55 8.38
CA GLN A 47 -5.93 9.26 8.06
C GLN A 47 -6.07 8.53 6.72
N ARG A 48 -5.26 8.90 5.72
CA ARG A 48 -5.21 8.18 4.44
C ARG A 48 -4.69 6.76 4.59
N ARG A 49 -3.61 6.56 5.35
CA ARG A 49 -3.05 5.22 5.65
C ARG A 49 -4.05 4.37 6.44
N TYR A 50 -4.77 4.98 7.38
CA TYR A 50 -5.82 4.32 8.14
C TYR A 50 -6.92 3.80 7.21
N GLN A 51 -7.43 4.66 6.31
CA GLN A 51 -8.47 4.28 5.34
C GLN A 51 -8.04 3.08 4.46
N ILE A 52 -6.81 3.10 3.94
CA ILE A 52 -6.28 1.99 3.14
C ILE A 52 -6.29 0.67 3.93
N LEU A 53 -5.97 0.70 5.23
CA LEU A 53 -6.04 -0.50 6.06
C LEU A 53 -7.48 -0.93 6.29
N CYS A 54 -8.40 0.00 6.51
CA CYS A 54 -9.82 -0.28 6.63
C CYS A 54 -10.36 -1.00 5.39
N ASP A 55 -10.04 -0.51 4.19
CA ASP A 55 -10.48 -1.11 2.92
C ASP A 55 -9.89 -2.52 2.73
N ARG A 56 -8.60 -2.72 3.08
CA ARG A 56 -7.97 -4.05 3.03
C ARG A 56 -8.59 -5.02 4.03
N MET A 57 -8.94 -4.56 5.23
CA MET A 57 -9.60 -5.39 6.24
C MET A 57 -11.01 -5.76 5.79
N GLU A 58 -11.75 -4.83 5.18
CA GLU A 58 -13.08 -5.10 4.62
C GLU A 58 -13.01 -6.12 3.47
N TYR A 59 -12.06 -5.97 2.54
CA TYR A 59 -11.81 -6.96 1.48
C TYR A 59 -11.52 -8.35 2.06
N LEU A 60 -10.61 -8.41 3.02
CA LEU A 60 -10.22 -9.68 3.62
C LEU A 60 -11.38 -10.30 4.41
N GLY A 61 -12.17 -9.46 5.10
CA GLY A 61 -13.39 -9.87 5.80
C GLY A 61 -14.41 -10.50 4.86
N ASN A 62 -14.67 -9.86 3.71
CA ASN A 62 -15.55 -10.40 2.66
C ASN A 62 -15.03 -11.71 2.07
N LEU A 63 -13.72 -11.82 1.84
CA LEU A 63 -13.11 -13.04 1.32
C LEU A 63 -13.22 -14.20 2.32
N ILE A 64 -12.93 -13.94 3.59
CA ILE A 64 -13.03 -14.95 4.66
C ILE A 64 -14.49 -15.34 4.87
N SER A 65 -15.42 -14.39 4.88
CA SER A 65 -16.85 -14.65 5.07
C SER A 65 -17.46 -15.47 3.94
N GLY A 66 -17.03 -15.24 2.70
CA GLY A 66 -17.49 -16.01 1.53
C GLY A 66 -16.87 -17.41 1.41
N THR A 67 -15.68 -17.63 1.98
CA THR A 67 -14.94 -18.89 1.82
C THR A 67 -14.99 -19.81 3.03
N LYS A 68 -15.28 -19.27 4.21
CA LYS A 68 -15.29 -20.01 5.47
C LYS A 68 -16.62 -19.85 6.17
N LYS A 69 -17.00 -20.88 6.92
CA LYS A 69 -18.18 -20.82 7.79
C LYS A 69 -17.82 -20.01 9.04
N ILE A 70 -18.04 -18.70 8.97
CA ILE A 70 -17.89 -17.79 10.10
C ILE A 70 -19.24 -17.24 10.53
N GLU A 71 -19.36 -16.90 11.82
CA GLU A 71 -20.58 -16.28 12.34
C GLU A 71 -20.67 -14.83 11.86
N SER A 72 -21.86 -14.45 11.42
CA SER A 72 -22.17 -13.08 10.99
C SER A 72 -23.55 -12.65 11.50
N VAL A 73 -23.73 -11.34 11.68
CA VAL A 73 -25.05 -10.77 11.98
C VAL A 73 -25.24 -9.47 11.23
N ASN A 74 -26.42 -9.35 10.62
CA ASN A 74 -26.88 -8.12 9.99
C ASN A 74 -27.48 -7.19 11.05
N LEU A 75 -26.95 -5.98 11.16
CA LEU A 75 -27.39 -5.01 12.15
C LEU A 75 -28.62 -4.21 11.72
N GLY A 76 -29.00 -4.24 10.44
CA GLY A 76 -30.19 -3.57 9.92
C GLY A 76 -29.99 -2.09 9.59
N ASP A 77 -30.99 -1.53 8.90
CA ASP A 77 -30.91 -0.23 8.23
C ASP A 77 -30.74 0.97 9.19
N ASN A 78 -31.27 0.89 10.42
CA ASN A 78 -31.25 2.02 11.35
C ASN A 78 -29.95 2.10 12.15
N TYR A 79 -29.10 1.07 12.10
CA TYR A 79 -27.93 0.97 12.98
C TYR A 79 -27.02 2.20 12.86
N LEU A 80 -26.72 2.65 11.64
CA LEU A 80 -25.86 3.81 11.42
C LEU A 80 -26.45 5.11 11.99
N GLU A 81 -27.77 5.30 11.89
CA GLU A 81 -28.45 6.46 12.46
C GLU A 81 -28.32 6.48 13.99
N LEU A 82 -28.44 5.31 14.62
CA LEU A 82 -28.25 5.17 16.07
C LEU A 82 -26.82 5.52 16.49
N LEU A 83 -25.80 5.13 15.71
CA LEU A 83 -24.41 5.51 15.99
C LEU A 83 -24.17 7.02 15.83
N LEU A 84 -24.78 7.64 14.83
CA LEU A 84 -24.72 9.10 14.64
C LEU A 84 -25.37 9.85 15.82
N LEU A 85 -26.47 9.31 16.37
CA LEU A 85 -27.09 9.85 17.59
C LEU A 85 -26.17 9.72 18.80
N MET A 86 -25.47 8.59 18.97
CA MET A 86 -24.46 8.44 20.03
C MET A 86 -23.35 9.46 19.88
N LYS A 87 -22.77 9.58 18.67
CA LYS A 87 -21.70 10.54 18.35
C LYS A 87 -22.11 11.98 18.61
N LYS A 88 -23.33 12.35 18.24
CA LYS A 88 -23.86 13.70 18.45
C LYS A 88 -24.01 14.04 19.93
N LYS A 89 -24.43 13.09 20.77
CA LYS A 89 -24.65 13.30 22.22
C LYS A 89 -23.35 13.24 23.02
N PHE A 90 -22.43 12.33 22.69
CA PHE A 90 -21.23 12.03 23.47
C PHE A 90 -20.02 11.79 22.56
N PRO A 91 -19.49 12.84 21.89
CA PRO A 91 -18.46 12.68 20.86
C PRO A 91 -17.16 12.05 21.37
N GLU A 92 -16.73 12.41 22.59
CA GLU A 92 -15.49 11.89 23.18
C GLU A 92 -15.63 10.43 23.62
N GLU A 93 -16.74 10.08 24.29
CA GLU A 93 -17.00 8.69 24.70
C GLU A 93 -17.25 7.79 23.50
N THR A 94 -17.82 8.32 22.42
CA THR A 94 -17.98 7.60 21.14
C THR A 94 -16.64 7.19 20.55
N LYS A 95 -15.63 8.07 20.65
CA LYS A 95 -14.27 7.76 20.21
C LYS A 95 -13.65 6.68 21.10
N GLN A 96 -13.76 6.79 22.42
CA GLN A 96 -13.22 5.81 23.37
C GLN A 96 -13.87 4.42 23.23
N ALA A 97 -15.18 4.37 22.95
CA ALA A 97 -15.93 3.14 22.74
C ALA A 97 -15.72 2.54 21.33
N GLY A 98 -14.95 3.18 20.46
CA GLY A 98 -14.71 2.73 19.08
C GLY A 98 -16.00 2.53 18.29
N VAL A 99 -17.00 3.38 18.51
CA VAL A 99 -18.35 3.25 17.93
C VAL A 99 -18.31 3.25 16.40
N MET A 100 -17.32 3.94 15.82
CA MET A 100 -17.13 4.09 14.38
C MET A 100 -15.93 3.28 13.84
N SER A 101 -15.35 2.41 14.66
CA SER A 101 -14.28 1.53 14.21
C SER A 101 -14.88 0.37 13.42
N ASN A 102 -14.30 0.04 12.27
CA ASN A 102 -14.75 -1.06 11.41
C ASN A 102 -14.07 -2.41 11.74
N PHE A 103 -13.30 -2.46 12.83
CA PHE A 103 -12.64 -3.66 13.30
C PHE A 103 -12.45 -3.63 14.82
N CYS A 104 -12.33 -4.82 15.41
CA CYS A 104 -11.91 -5.01 16.79
C CYS A 104 -11.08 -6.29 16.93
N PRO A 105 -9.79 -6.21 17.32
CA PRO A 105 -9.01 -7.41 17.61
C PRO A 105 -9.54 -8.13 18.84
N ALA A 106 -9.41 -9.45 18.88
CA ALA A 106 -9.92 -10.30 19.97
C ALA A 106 -9.54 -9.79 21.38
N SER A 107 -8.30 -9.31 21.54
CA SER A 107 -7.78 -8.75 22.80
C SER A 107 -8.47 -7.47 23.29
N PHE A 108 -9.24 -6.78 22.44
CA PHE A 108 -9.94 -5.54 22.76
C PHE A 108 -11.46 -5.69 22.80
N VAL A 109 -12.04 -6.80 22.33
CA VAL A 109 -13.49 -6.99 22.17
C VAL A 109 -14.24 -6.79 23.49
N GLU A 110 -13.76 -7.41 24.58
CA GLU A 110 -14.40 -7.33 25.90
C GLU A 110 -14.43 -5.89 26.44
N LYS A 111 -13.30 -5.18 26.33
CA LYS A 111 -13.20 -3.79 26.75
C LYS A 111 -14.10 -2.89 25.90
N GLN A 112 -14.07 -3.05 24.58
CA GLN A 112 -14.82 -2.21 23.67
C GLN A 112 -16.32 -2.39 23.86
N ILE A 113 -16.81 -3.63 24.02
CA ILE A 113 -18.24 -3.85 24.18
C ILE A 113 -18.79 -3.32 25.50
N ALA A 114 -18.01 -3.36 26.58
CA ALA A 114 -18.38 -2.75 27.86
C ALA A 114 -18.52 -1.22 27.73
N LEU A 115 -17.61 -0.56 27.01
CA LEU A 115 -17.69 0.87 26.74
C LEU A 115 -18.89 1.22 25.85
N PHE A 116 -19.11 0.44 24.79
CA PHE A 116 -20.25 0.62 23.88
C PHE A 116 -21.60 0.44 24.60
N GLU A 117 -21.75 -0.60 25.42
CA GLU A 117 -22.97 -0.85 26.19
C GLU A 117 -23.22 0.25 27.23
N GLY A 118 -22.17 0.71 27.92
CA GLY A 118 -22.25 1.85 28.82
C GLY A 118 -22.71 3.13 28.11
N LEU A 119 -22.19 3.37 26.90
CA LEU A 119 -22.60 4.49 26.06
C LEU A 119 -24.05 4.36 25.58
N ALA A 120 -24.45 3.18 25.10
CA ALA A 120 -25.82 2.90 24.67
C ALA A 120 -26.85 3.13 25.79
N LYS A 121 -26.50 2.74 27.02
CA LYS A 121 -27.31 3.02 28.21
C LYS A 121 -27.42 4.52 28.49
N LYS A 122 -26.30 5.26 28.44
CA LYS A 122 -26.29 6.72 28.63
C LYS A 122 -27.10 7.47 27.57
N THR A 123 -27.11 6.97 26.32
CA THR A 123 -27.84 7.60 25.21
C THR A 123 -29.33 7.27 25.19
N GLY A 124 -29.77 6.30 26.02
CA GLY A 124 -31.13 5.76 26.01
C GLY A 124 -31.42 4.86 24.81
N LEU A 125 -30.39 4.30 24.17
CA LEU A 125 -30.50 3.51 22.95
C LEU A 125 -30.35 2.00 23.20
N LEU A 126 -30.18 1.59 24.45
CA LEU A 126 -29.90 0.20 24.80
C LEU A 126 -31.00 -0.76 24.33
N GLU A 127 -32.27 -0.34 24.34
CA GLU A 127 -33.40 -1.19 23.97
C GLU A 127 -33.59 -1.36 22.45
N HIS A 128 -32.81 -0.67 21.62
CA HIS A 128 -32.89 -0.84 20.16
C HIS A 128 -32.36 -2.21 19.74
N GLU A 129 -33.10 -2.88 18.84
CA GLU A 129 -32.80 -4.23 18.38
C GLU A 129 -31.39 -4.32 17.76
N GLU A 130 -31.01 -3.32 16.96
CA GLU A 130 -29.71 -3.23 16.27
C GLU A 130 -28.55 -3.14 17.27
N ILE A 131 -28.74 -2.39 18.35
CA ILE A 131 -27.77 -2.24 19.45
C ILE A 131 -27.65 -3.55 20.23
N GLN A 132 -28.79 -4.19 20.54
CA GLN A 132 -28.80 -5.49 21.21
C GLN A 132 -28.15 -6.59 20.37
N LYS A 133 -28.35 -6.59 19.04
CA LYS A 133 -27.67 -7.49 18.10
C LYS A 133 -26.17 -7.34 18.19
N LYS A 134 -25.65 -6.11 18.13
CA LYS A 134 -24.20 -5.84 18.27
C LYS A 134 -23.67 -6.30 19.63
N ILE A 135 -24.35 -5.96 20.73
CA ILE A 135 -23.95 -6.39 22.08
C ILE A 135 -23.87 -7.91 22.20
N LYS A 136 -24.92 -8.61 21.75
CA LYS A 136 -24.96 -10.08 21.77
C LYS A 136 -23.82 -10.68 20.94
N PHE A 137 -23.57 -10.13 19.76
CA PHE A 137 -22.53 -10.60 18.85
C PHE A 137 -21.12 -10.41 19.43
N TYR A 138 -20.81 -9.21 19.92
CA TYR A 138 -19.51 -8.94 20.54
C TYR A 138 -19.28 -9.77 21.81
N ARG A 139 -20.32 -10.00 22.63
CA ARG A 139 -20.22 -10.89 23.80
C ARG A 139 -19.93 -12.34 23.41
N MET A 140 -20.51 -12.83 22.31
CA MET A 140 -20.18 -14.14 21.75
C MET A 140 -18.71 -14.17 21.29
N ALA A 141 -18.28 -13.18 20.51
CA ALA A 141 -16.91 -13.09 20.02
C ALA A 141 -15.89 -13.00 21.16
N ALA A 142 -16.18 -12.24 22.22
CA ALA A 142 -15.34 -12.13 23.42
C ALA A 142 -15.17 -13.49 24.12
N LYS A 143 -16.25 -14.25 24.31
CA LYS A 143 -16.21 -15.59 24.92
C LYS A 143 -15.33 -16.57 24.14
N GLN A 144 -15.28 -16.42 22.82
CA GLN A 144 -14.52 -17.30 21.92
C GLN A 144 -13.12 -16.76 21.61
N ASN A 145 -12.76 -15.56 22.12
CA ASN A 145 -11.53 -14.86 21.80
C ASN A 145 -11.35 -14.67 20.27
N TRP A 146 -12.40 -14.21 19.59
CA TRP A 146 -12.42 -13.97 18.14
C TRP A 146 -12.29 -12.49 17.81
N ASN A 147 -11.74 -12.20 16.63
CA ASN A 147 -11.68 -10.85 16.07
C ASN A 147 -13.05 -10.49 15.48
N VAL A 148 -13.38 -9.20 15.43
CA VAL A 148 -14.64 -8.72 14.84
C VAL A 148 -14.32 -7.72 13.73
N LEU A 149 -15.05 -7.82 12.62
CA LEU A 149 -15.07 -6.83 11.54
C LEU A 149 -16.50 -6.30 11.35
N GLU A 150 -16.61 -5.02 11.00
CA GLU A 150 -17.86 -4.39 10.57
C GLU A 150 -17.75 -4.07 9.09
N LEU A 151 -18.48 -4.81 8.26
CA LEU A 151 -18.51 -4.67 6.81
C LEU A 151 -19.70 -3.83 6.40
N GLN A 152 -19.51 -2.94 5.42
CA GLN A 152 -20.59 -2.07 4.93
C GLN A 152 -21.02 -2.53 3.54
N GLU A 153 -22.21 -3.13 3.45
CA GLU A 153 -22.82 -3.50 2.17
C GLU A 153 -23.72 -2.37 1.66
N LEU A 154 -23.56 -2.03 0.38
CA LEU A 154 -24.49 -1.16 -0.32
C LEU A 154 -25.64 -2.04 -0.82
N THR A 155 -26.84 -1.88 -0.28
CA THR A 155 -28.02 -2.54 -0.84
C THR A 155 -28.55 -1.72 -2.00
N ALA A 156 -28.48 -2.27 -3.21
CA ALA A 156 -29.32 -1.86 -4.33
C ALA A 156 -30.71 -2.46 -4.12
N ASP A 157 -31.76 -1.75 -4.55
CA ASP A 157 -33.13 -2.29 -4.59
C ASP A 157 -33.16 -3.62 -5.37
N GLU A 158 -34.09 -4.49 -4.97
CA GLU A 158 -34.20 -5.92 -5.29
C GLU A 158 -33.98 -6.30 -6.76
N GLU A 159 -33.51 -7.55 -6.94
CA GLU A 159 -33.16 -8.25 -8.18
C GLU A 159 -31.71 -8.08 -8.68
N THR A 160 -30.77 -8.72 -7.99
CA THR A 160 -29.72 -9.48 -8.68
C THR A 160 -29.16 -10.55 -7.76
N ASP A 161 -29.15 -11.77 -8.28
CA ASP A 161 -28.63 -12.99 -7.67
C ASP A 161 -27.23 -12.72 -7.09
N GLY A 162 -27.11 -12.91 -5.77
CA GLY A 162 -26.01 -12.43 -4.95
C GLY A 162 -24.70 -13.17 -5.23
N SER A 163 -23.91 -12.65 -6.16
CA SER A 163 -22.46 -12.73 -6.11
C SER A 163 -21.92 -11.31 -6.19
N VAL A 164 -21.29 -10.83 -5.12
CA VAL A 164 -20.46 -9.63 -5.19
C VAL A 164 -19.32 -9.96 -6.16
N SER A 165 -19.45 -9.52 -7.42
CA SER A 165 -18.41 -9.74 -8.42
C SER A 165 -17.11 -9.12 -7.92
N VAL A 166 -16.03 -9.91 -8.00
CA VAL A 166 -14.64 -9.49 -7.76
C VAL A 166 -14.30 -8.21 -8.55
N ASP A 167 -15.00 -7.96 -9.66
CA ASP A 167 -14.80 -6.80 -10.52
C ASP A 167 -15.23 -5.47 -9.87
N ASN A 168 -16.30 -5.46 -9.06
CA ASN A 168 -16.75 -4.25 -8.35
C ASN A 168 -15.78 -3.83 -7.24
N LEU A 169 -15.12 -4.81 -6.59
CA LEU A 169 -14.09 -4.53 -5.59
C LEU A 169 -12.79 -4.07 -6.26
N ARG A 170 -12.44 -4.63 -7.42
CA ARG A 170 -11.31 -4.18 -8.25
C ARG A 170 -11.47 -2.71 -8.62
N GLU A 171 -12.64 -2.27 -9.07
CA GLU A 171 -12.90 -0.84 -9.36
C GLU A 171 -12.75 0.07 -8.13
N LYS A 172 -13.18 -0.38 -6.95
CA LYS A 172 -12.93 0.35 -5.69
C LYS A 172 -11.43 0.45 -5.37
N PHE A 173 -10.66 -0.64 -5.50
CA PHE A 173 -9.20 -0.60 -5.30
C PHE A 173 -8.49 0.34 -6.29
N LEU A 174 -8.94 0.38 -7.54
CA LEU A 174 -8.43 1.28 -8.59
C LEU A 174 -8.71 2.76 -8.32
N SER A 175 -9.68 3.07 -7.47
CA SER A 175 -10.04 4.45 -7.09
C SER A 175 -9.38 4.91 -5.79
N LEU A 176 -8.67 4.04 -5.06
CA LEU A 176 -7.92 4.42 -3.87
C LEU A 176 -6.68 5.23 -4.28
N PRO A 177 -6.54 6.48 -3.78
CA PRO A 177 -5.45 7.32 -4.21
C PRO A 177 -4.15 6.82 -3.54
N MET A 178 -3.14 6.46 -4.33
CA MET A 178 -1.79 6.11 -3.83
C MET A 178 -1.06 7.31 -3.23
N SER A 179 -0.40 7.13 -2.09
CA SER A 179 0.39 8.14 -1.35
C SER A 179 1.09 9.17 -2.26
N ASP A 180 0.78 10.45 -2.05
CA ASP A 180 1.22 11.59 -2.88
C ASP A 180 2.35 12.43 -2.24
N GLY A 181 2.95 11.97 -1.14
CA GLY A 181 4.03 12.70 -0.49
C GLY A 181 5.26 12.87 -1.39
N ILE A 182 5.69 14.12 -1.61
CA ILE A 182 7.02 14.46 -2.17
C ILE A 182 8.11 14.11 -1.15
N THR A 183 7.76 14.13 0.14
CA THR A 183 8.69 13.98 1.24
C THR A 183 9.23 12.56 1.32
N SER A 184 10.55 12.46 1.16
CA SER A 184 11.31 11.26 1.44
C SER A 184 11.44 11.07 2.95
N THR A 185 11.66 9.84 3.42
CA THR A 185 11.86 9.57 4.85
C THR A 185 13.27 9.05 5.11
N GLN A 186 13.98 9.64 6.08
CA GLN A 186 15.22 9.08 6.62
C GLN A 186 14.86 7.98 7.63
N ASP A 187 14.23 6.92 7.15
CA ASP A 187 13.76 5.82 7.98
C ASP A 187 14.69 4.61 7.84
N SER A 188 15.71 4.57 8.69
CA SER A 188 16.65 3.43 8.79
C SER A 188 15.94 2.12 9.13
N ASN A 189 14.82 2.17 9.86
CA ASN A 189 14.08 0.97 10.24
C ASN A 189 13.34 0.40 9.03
N SER A 190 12.70 1.24 8.23
CA SER A 190 12.08 0.83 6.96
C SER A 190 13.09 0.26 5.98
N PHE A 191 14.29 0.86 5.89
CA PHE A 191 15.38 0.33 5.07
C PHE A 191 15.82 -1.07 5.50
N MET A 192 16.08 -1.25 6.81
CA MET A 192 16.48 -2.56 7.35
C MET A 192 15.36 -3.60 7.25
N ALA A 193 14.10 -3.19 7.43
CA ALA A 193 12.94 -4.06 7.27
C ALA A 193 12.80 -4.56 5.83
N LEU A 194 12.93 -3.66 4.83
CA LEU A 194 12.88 -4.04 3.42
C LEU A 194 14.07 -4.93 3.03
N ARG A 195 15.29 -4.62 3.50
CA ARG A 195 16.47 -5.47 3.29
C ARG A 195 16.23 -6.89 3.83
N ASN A 196 15.71 -7.01 5.04
CA ASN A 196 15.40 -8.30 5.66
C ASN A 196 14.32 -9.06 4.89
N GLN A 197 13.29 -8.36 4.40
CA GLN A 197 12.26 -8.94 3.55
C GLN A 197 12.87 -9.49 2.25
N MET A 198 13.72 -8.71 1.56
CA MET A 198 14.38 -9.17 0.33
C MET A 198 15.22 -10.42 0.56
N ASN A 199 16.07 -10.43 1.60
CA ASN A 199 16.89 -11.59 1.95
C ASN A 199 16.03 -12.83 2.26
N ARG A 200 14.92 -12.65 2.99
CA ARG A 200 13.98 -13.75 3.27
C ARG A 200 13.37 -14.28 1.99
N VAL A 201 12.86 -13.41 1.11
CA VAL A 201 12.24 -13.82 -0.15
C VAL A 201 13.26 -14.51 -1.06
N ILE A 202 14.51 -14.04 -1.12
CA ILE A 202 15.59 -14.70 -1.85
C ILE A 202 15.82 -16.12 -1.33
N ALA A 203 15.90 -16.30 0.00
CA ALA A 203 16.07 -17.61 0.62
C ALA A 203 14.89 -18.54 0.36
N GLU A 204 13.66 -18.02 0.39
CA GLU A 204 12.43 -18.75 0.08
C GLU A 204 12.35 -19.18 -1.39
N VAL A 205 12.66 -18.27 -2.32
CA VAL A 205 12.70 -18.56 -3.77
C VAL A 205 13.76 -19.63 -4.08
N ASN A 206 14.93 -19.58 -3.44
CA ASN A 206 15.96 -20.62 -3.60
C ASN A 206 15.52 -22.00 -3.07
N LYS A 207 14.53 -22.05 -2.17
CA LYS A 207 13.90 -23.28 -1.68
C LYS A 207 12.68 -23.71 -2.52
N GLY A 208 12.37 -22.99 -3.60
CA GLY A 208 11.20 -23.25 -4.45
C GLY A 208 9.86 -22.75 -3.88
N ILE A 209 9.88 -21.89 -2.86
CA ILE A 209 8.66 -21.35 -2.24
C ILE A 209 8.15 -20.15 -3.05
N SER A 210 6.86 -20.17 -3.39
CA SER A 210 6.20 -19.06 -4.11
C SER A 210 5.86 -17.90 -3.17
N THR A 211 6.79 -16.96 -3.05
CA THR A 211 6.70 -15.74 -2.22
C THR A 211 7.02 -14.49 -3.07
N GLY A 212 6.96 -13.29 -2.51
CA GLY A 212 7.32 -12.07 -3.22
C GLY A 212 7.62 -10.88 -2.30
N VAL A 213 8.36 -9.91 -2.83
CA VAL A 213 8.66 -8.66 -2.12
C VAL A 213 7.54 -7.67 -2.37
N ASN A 214 7.15 -6.96 -1.31
CA ASN A 214 6.15 -5.91 -1.36
C ASN A 214 6.78 -4.56 -1.06
N PHE A 215 6.72 -3.66 -2.05
CA PHE A 215 7.26 -2.29 -1.95
C PHE A 215 6.20 -1.25 -1.54
N SER A 216 4.97 -1.67 -1.29
CA SER A 216 3.86 -0.78 -0.95
C SER A 216 4.09 -0.14 0.42
N ASP A 217 3.63 1.10 0.58
CA ASP A 217 3.73 1.87 1.82
C ASP A 217 5.18 2.21 2.26
N LEU A 218 6.18 2.00 1.40
CA LEU A 218 7.57 2.38 1.62
C LEU A 218 7.90 3.67 0.88
N SER A 219 8.85 4.44 1.41
CA SER A 219 9.32 5.67 0.77
C SER A 219 10.16 5.34 -0.47
N HIS A 220 10.00 6.14 -1.52
CA HIS A 220 10.66 5.93 -2.82
C HIS A 220 12.20 5.91 -2.71
N ASN A 221 12.78 6.68 -1.78
CA ASN A 221 14.21 6.67 -1.50
C ASN A 221 14.65 5.33 -0.90
N VAL A 222 13.90 4.76 0.05
CA VAL A 222 14.22 3.44 0.63
C VAL A 222 14.14 2.35 -0.45
N ILE A 223 13.09 2.37 -1.28
CA ILE A 223 12.93 1.42 -2.39
C ILE A 223 14.12 1.51 -3.34
N THR A 224 14.44 2.71 -3.82
CA THR A 224 15.52 2.93 -4.80
C THR A 224 16.87 2.47 -4.28
N GLU A 225 17.22 2.86 -3.04
CA GLU A 225 18.53 2.54 -2.46
C GLU A 225 18.70 1.04 -2.18
N ILE A 226 17.62 0.36 -1.82
CA ILE A 226 17.63 -1.10 -1.66
C ILE A 226 17.69 -1.82 -3.01
N LEU A 227 16.93 -1.38 -4.01
CA LEU A 227 17.02 -1.97 -5.35
C LEU A 227 18.44 -1.83 -5.90
N ASN A 228 19.09 -0.68 -5.70
CA ASN A 228 20.48 -0.47 -6.07
C ASN A 228 21.40 -1.51 -5.39
N GLU A 229 21.28 -1.67 -4.08
CA GLU A 229 22.08 -2.64 -3.32
C GLU A 229 21.95 -4.07 -3.85
N PHE A 230 20.74 -4.54 -4.11
CA PHE A 230 20.51 -5.92 -4.55
C PHE A 230 20.80 -6.14 -6.03
N VAL A 231 20.71 -5.11 -6.87
CA VAL A 231 21.07 -5.22 -8.29
C VAL A 231 22.58 -5.40 -8.47
N PHE A 232 23.38 -4.63 -7.71
CA PHE A 232 24.85 -4.68 -7.72
C PHE A 232 25.44 -5.69 -6.71
N GLY A 233 24.59 -6.40 -5.97
CA GLY A 233 25.00 -7.31 -4.90
C GLY A 233 25.72 -8.57 -5.37
N ALA A 234 26.47 -9.19 -4.46
CA ALA A 234 27.13 -10.47 -4.70
C ALA A 234 26.10 -11.61 -4.67
N GLY A 235 25.94 -12.33 -5.79
CA GLY A 235 25.03 -13.47 -5.86
C GLY A 235 24.89 -14.03 -7.27
N LYS A 236 24.10 -15.10 -7.40
CA LYS A 236 23.68 -15.60 -8.71
C LYS A 236 22.57 -14.67 -9.24
N PRO A 237 22.65 -14.20 -10.50
CA PRO A 237 21.59 -13.42 -11.11
C PRO A 237 20.25 -14.15 -10.99
N MET A 238 19.22 -13.44 -10.52
CA MET A 238 17.88 -14.01 -10.36
C MET A 238 16.81 -12.94 -10.54
N TYR A 239 15.57 -13.40 -10.65
CA TYR A 239 14.39 -12.57 -10.86
C TYR A 239 13.47 -12.70 -9.64
N LEU A 240 13.39 -11.63 -8.86
CA LEU A 240 12.68 -11.59 -7.59
C LEU A 240 11.18 -11.30 -7.82
N PRO A 241 10.24 -12.15 -7.38
CA PRO A 241 8.82 -11.86 -7.54
C PRO A 241 8.41 -10.59 -6.79
N VAL A 242 7.60 -9.75 -7.44
CA VAL A 242 7.08 -8.49 -6.87
C VAL A 242 5.57 -8.60 -6.72
N VAL A 243 5.08 -8.26 -5.52
CA VAL A 243 3.66 -8.27 -5.17
C VAL A 243 3.30 -6.94 -4.54
N TYR A 244 2.18 -6.35 -4.96
CA TYR A 244 1.70 -5.09 -4.41
C TYR A 244 0.64 -5.30 -3.34
N ALA A 245 0.35 -4.22 -2.61
CA ALA A 245 -0.65 -4.19 -1.54
C ALA A 245 -2.07 -4.55 -1.97
N ASP A 246 -2.40 -4.32 -3.24
CA ASP A 246 -3.67 -4.69 -3.87
C ASP A 246 -3.71 -6.18 -4.30
N GLY A 247 -2.72 -6.98 -3.88
CA GLY A 247 -2.59 -8.40 -4.22
C GLY A 247 -2.03 -8.66 -5.62
N THR A 248 -1.91 -7.63 -6.46
CA THR A 248 -1.47 -7.81 -7.83
C THR A 248 0.02 -8.14 -7.93
N LYS A 249 0.37 -8.95 -8.93
CA LYS A 249 1.73 -9.44 -9.15
C LYS A 249 2.34 -8.73 -10.34
N ALA A 250 3.45 -8.05 -10.10
CA ALA A 250 4.23 -7.43 -11.15
C ALA A 250 5.18 -8.44 -11.82
N ARG A 251 5.82 -7.99 -12.90
CA ARG A 251 6.95 -8.72 -13.47
C ARG A 251 8.05 -8.90 -12.38
N PRO A 252 8.76 -10.03 -12.36
CA PRO A 252 9.88 -10.22 -11.44
C PRO A 252 11.01 -9.21 -11.67
N PHE A 253 11.63 -8.72 -10.59
CA PHE A 253 12.69 -7.71 -10.61
C PHE A 253 14.08 -8.35 -10.68
N PRO A 254 14.94 -7.97 -11.64
CA PRO A 254 16.27 -8.54 -11.76
C PRO A 254 17.17 -8.08 -10.61
N ILE A 255 17.85 -9.02 -9.94
CA ILE A 255 18.82 -8.76 -8.88
C ILE A 255 20.11 -9.57 -9.08
N HIS A 256 21.20 -9.16 -8.42
CA HIS A 256 22.54 -9.74 -8.50
C HIS A 256 23.04 -9.87 -9.94
N CYS A 257 22.70 -8.91 -10.79
CA CYS A 257 22.87 -9.00 -12.23
C CYS A 257 23.84 -7.95 -12.78
N LEU A 258 23.99 -6.80 -12.11
CA LEU A 258 24.98 -5.78 -12.46
C LEU A 258 26.27 -5.97 -11.67
N LYS A 259 27.38 -5.54 -12.26
CA LYS A 259 28.68 -5.54 -11.59
C LYS A 259 28.93 -4.17 -10.99
N LEU A 260 29.42 -4.13 -9.76
CA LEU A 260 29.91 -2.88 -9.18
C LEU A 260 31.02 -2.31 -10.09
N PRO A 261 30.97 -1.01 -10.41
CA PRO A 261 32.10 -0.36 -11.04
C PRO A 261 33.34 -0.49 -10.14
N GLU A 262 34.51 -0.71 -10.75
CA GLU A 262 35.76 -0.89 -10.02
C GLU A 262 36.01 0.32 -9.09
N ARG A 263 36.27 0.06 -7.80
CA ARG A 263 36.56 1.10 -6.81
C ARG A 263 37.66 2.04 -7.32
N GLY A 264 37.36 3.34 -7.42
CA GLY A 264 38.31 4.37 -7.83
C GLY A 264 38.27 4.72 -9.32
N LYS A 265 37.58 3.96 -10.18
CA LYS A 265 37.27 4.42 -11.54
C LYS A 265 36.09 5.39 -11.49
N VAL A 266 36.41 6.69 -11.50
CA VAL A 266 35.42 7.71 -11.80
C VAL A 266 35.05 7.56 -13.26
N ILE A 267 33.84 7.09 -13.55
CA ILE A 267 33.30 7.12 -14.91
C ILE A 267 32.93 8.57 -15.20
N ASN A 268 33.89 9.35 -15.70
CA ASN A 268 33.64 10.70 -16.18
C ASN A 268 32.92 10.61 -17.53
N LEU A 269 31.60 10.52 -17.49
CA LEU A 269 30.79 10.62 -18.69
C LEU A 269 30.81 12.06 -19.21
N PRO A 270 31.18 12.29 -20.49
CA PRO A 270 31.10 13.62 -21.08
C PRO A 270 29.64 14.03 -21.24
N GLY A 271 29.33 15.32 -21.02
CA GLY A 271 28.02 15.91 -21.32
C GLY A 271 27.31 16.57 -20.12
N PRO A 272 26.28 17.39 -20.41
CA PRO A 272 25.49 18.08 -19.40
C PRO A 272 24.60 17.10 -18.63
N VAL A 273 24.31 17.43 -17.37
CA VAL A 273 23.31 16.72 -16.57
C VAL A 273 21.93 17.26 -16.93
N ILE A 274 21.01 16.36 -17.31
CA ILE A 274 19.62 16.69 -17.61
C ILE A 274 18.79 16.44 -16.35
N ASN A 275 18.05 17.45 -15.91
CA ASN A 275 17.11 17.33 -14.80
C ASN A 275 15.81 16.73 -15.30
N VAL A 276 15.47 15.55 -14.81
CA VAL A 276 14.30 14.80 -15.25
C VAL A 276 13.41 14.49 -14.06
N GLY A 277 12.16 14.91 -14.11
CA GLY A 277 11.17 14.55 -13.11
C GLY A 277 10.57 13.17 -13.36
N GLN A 278 10.15 12.49 -12.30
CA GLN A 278 9.49 11.20 -12.42
C GLN A 278 8.11 11.33 -13.10
N LEU A 279 7.22 12.16 -12.56
CA LEU A 279 5.82 12.23 -12.99
C LEU A 279 5.34 13.68 -13.09
N SER A 280 5.00 14.10 -14.30
CA SER A 280 4.49 15.45 -14.60
C SER A 280 3.05 15.62 -14.08
N GLY A 281 2.70 16.84 -13.66
CA GLY A 281 1.35 17.21 -13.24
C GLY A 281 0.92 16.68 -11.87
N ARG A 282 1.84 16.07 -11.10
CA ARG A 282 1.60 15.64 -9.71
C ARG A 282 2.14 16.64 -8.68
N HIS A 283 3.24 17.32 -9.01
CA HIS A 283 3.84 18.39 -8.21
C HIS A 283 4.19 19.57 -9.13
N GLN A 284 3.22 20.46 -9.32
CA GLN A 284 3.31 21.57 -10.28
C GLN A 284 4.48 22.52 -9.98
N GLU A 285 4.91 22.59 -8.72
CA GLU A 285 6.07 23.36 -8.28
C GLU A 285 7.41 22.82 -8.81
N MET A 286 7.45 21.56 -9.27
CA MET A 286 8.62 20.95 -9.91
C MET A 286 8.67 21.25 -11.42
N ASP A 287 7.51 21.44 -12.07
CA ASP A 287 7.40 21.56 -13.52
C ASP A 287 8.32 22.64 -14.12
N PRO A 288 8.49 23.84 -13.54
CA PRO A 288 9.41 24.86 -14.06
C PRO A 288 10.90 24.52 -13.89
N LYS A 289 11.24 23.56 -13.03
CA LYS A 289 12.64 23.21 -12.67
C LYS A 289 13.15 22.01 -13.46
N MET A 290 12.25 21.20 -14.01
CA MET A 290 12.57 19.98 -14.75
C MET A 290 12.71 20.28 -16.24
N ASN A 291 13.67 19.64 -16.91
CA ASN A 291 13.78 19.75 -18.36
C ASN A 291 12.71 18.90 -19.05
N ILE A 292 12.50 17.68 -18.55
CA ILE A 292 11.54 16.70 -19.08
C ILE A 292 11.03 15.82 -17.95
N TYR A 293 10.02 15.00 -18.25
CA TYR A 293 9.48 13.99 -17.35
C TYR A 293 9.48 12.62 -18.01
N PHE A 294 9.71 11.56 -17.23
CA PHE A 294 9.56 10.17 -17.72
C PHE A 294 8.09 9.82 -17.96
N PHE A 295 7.20 10.33 -17.11
CA PHE A 295 5.81 9.90 -17.06
C PHE A 295 4.85 11.10 -16.94
N ARG A 296 3.62 10.93 -17.41
CA ARG A 296 2.51 11.85 -17.13
C ARG A 296 1.53 11.23 -16.15
N ASN A 297 1.09 12.00 -15.15
CA ASN A 297 0.18 11.50 -14.12
C ASN A 297 -1.11 10.91 -14.71
N GLN A 298 -1.70 11.55 -15.72
CA GLN A 298 -2.94 11.10 -16.34
C GLN A 298 -2.80 9.72 -17.03
N GLU A 299 -1.65 9.44 -17.62
CA GLU A 299 -1.39 8.22 -18.38
C GLU A 299 -1.14 7.02 -17.46
N ILE A 300 -0.46 7.26 -16.33
CA ILE A 300 -0.07 6.21 -15.40
C ILE A 300 -1.11 5.98 -14.30
N SER A 301 -1.71 7.01 -13.72
CA SER A 301 -2.44 6.88 -12.44
C SER A 301 -3.90 6.45 -12.56
N THR A 302 -4.51 6.47 -13.75
CA THR A 302 -5.96 6.28 -13.90
C THR A 302 -6.32 4.83 -14.22
N GLY A 303 -7.20 4.22 -13.41
CA GLY A 303 -7.90 2.96 -13.68
C GLY A 303 -7.00 1.72 -13.80
N LYS A 304 -5.81 1.74 -13.18
CA LYS A 304 -4.81 0.66 -13.26
C LYS A 304 -4.41 0.17 -11.88
N THR A 305 -4.25 -1.14 -11.76
CA THR A 305 -3.71 -1.80 -10.57
C THR A 305 -2.24 -1.43 -10.40
N ALA A 306 -1.67 -1.64 -9.22
CA ALA A 306 -0.27 -1.34 -8.98
C ALA A 306 0.66 -2.14 -9.93
N ALA A 307 0.36 -3.40 -10.23
CA ALA A 307 1.11 -4.17 -11.21
C ALA A 307 0.97 -3.65 -12.65
N GLU A 308 -0.20 -3.16 -13.05
CA GLU A 308 -0.40 -2.52 -14.35
C GLU A 308 0.36 -1.19 -14.44
N ILE A 309 0.40 -0.42 -13.36
CA ILE A 309 1.16 0.83 -13.24
C ILE A 309 2.66 0.57 -13.35
N ASP A 310 3.20 -0.42 -12.63
CA ASP A 310 4.58 -0.90 -12.79
C ASP A 310 4.85 -1.26 -14.24
N GLY A 311 3.95 -2.05 -14.85
CA GLY A 311 4.03 -2.45 -16.24
C GLY A 311 4.11 -1.26 -17.21
N VAL A 312 3.23 -0.28 -17.08
CA VAL A 312 3.22 0.93 -17.91
C VAL A 312 4.50 1.73 -17.71
N ALA A 313 4.90 1.98 -16.44
CA ALA A 313 6.11 2.72 -16.12
C ALA A 313 7.37 2.03 -16.69
N TYR A 314 7.43 0.70 -16.60
CA TYR A 314 8.49 -0.10 -17.21
C TYR A 314 8.52 0.07 -18.74
N GLN A 315 7.37 -0.04 -19.43
CA GLN A 315 7.34 0.07 -20.88
C GLN A 315 7.72 1.48 -21.37
N GLU A 316 7.22 2.52 -20.71
CA GLU A 316 7.56 3.91 -21.09
C GLU A 316 9.02 4.24 -20.81
N ALA A 317 9.54 3.86 -19.63
CA ALA A 317 10.96 4.04 -19.32
C ALA A 317 11.86 3.29 -20.31
N LYS A 318 11.50 2.05 -20.67
CA LYS A 318 12.21 1.27 -21.66
C LYS A 318 12.25 1.93 -23.03
N LYS A 319 11.10 2.43 -23.53
CA LYS A 319 11.05 3.16 -24.81
C LYS A 319 11.99 4.36 -24.81
N ILE A 320 12.00 5.14 -23.72
CA ILE A 320 12.88 6.29 -23.56
C ILE A 320 14.34 5.84 -23.60
N PHE A 321 14.73 4.84 -22.80
CA PHE A 321 16.10 4.34 -22.77
C PHE A 321 16.57 3.79 -24.13
N GLU A 322 15.70 3.07 -24.85
CA GLU A 322 16.00 2.58 -26.19
C GLU A 322 16.25 3.71 -27.20
N GLY A 323 15.55 4.84 -27.04
CA GLY A 323 15.78 6.07 -27.80
C GLY A 323 17.11 6.71 -27.44
N LEU A 324 17.36 6.95 -26.15
CA LEU A 324 18.60 7.54 -25.63
C LEU A 324 19.84 6.73 -26.07
N ARG A 325 19.76 5.40 -26.05
CA ARG A 325 20.85 4.52 -26.51
C ARG A 325 21.33 4.83 -27.93
N ARG A 326 20.45 5.31 -28.82
CA ARG A 326 20.81 5.63 -30.21
C ARG A 326 21.52 6.98 -30.34
N GLU A 327 21.34 7.86 -29.38
CA GLU A 327 21.72 9.27 -29.48
C GLU A 327 23.01 9.61 -28.71
N GLY A 328 23.49 8.75 -27.80
CA GLY A 328 24.83 8.88 -27.20
C GLY A 328 24.90 8.70 -25.69
N VAL A 329 25.63 9.61 -25.03
CA VAL A 329 25.95 9.58 -23.59
C VAL A 329 24.96 10.43 -22.81
N TYR A 330 24.34 9.87 -21.77
CA TYR A 330 23.32 10.56 -20.97
C TYR A 330 23.63 10.55 -19.49
N ARG A 331 23.46 11.72 -18.87
CA ARG A 331 23.57 11.92 -17.43
C ARG A 331 22.27 12.51 -16.93
N ILE A 332 21.50 11.70 -16.21
CA ILE A 332 20.15 12.02 -15.76
C ILE A 332 20.17 12.27 -14.26
N ALA A 333 19.83 13.49 -13.85
CA ALA A 333 19.41 13.79 -12.49
C ALA A 333 17.90 13.49 -12.39
N TYR A 334 17.55 12.39 -11.73
CA TYR A 334 16.20 11.86 -11.68
C TYR A 334 15.49 12.25 -10.38
N TYR A 335 14.58 13.21 -10.46
CA TYR A 335 13.85 13.75 -9.30
C TYR A 335 12.59 12.92 -9.06
N GLN A 336 12.59 12.15 -7.97
CA GLN A 336 11.55 11.18 -7.67
C GLN A 336 10.37 11.77 -6.90
N THR A 337 9.23 11.10 -7.03
CA THR A 337 7.98 11.40 -6.35
C THR A 337 7.44 10.12 -5.69
N GLY A 338 6.49 10.25 -4.76
CA GLY A 338 6.02 9.16 -3.89
C GLY A 338 5.30 7.96 -4.53
N PHE A 339 5.42 7.73 -5.84
CA PHE A 339 4.60 6.75 -6.56
C PHE A 339 5.30 5.39 -6.76
N GLN A 340 5.18 4.52 -5.76
CA GLN A 340 6.00 3.31 -5.63
C GLN A 340 5.98 2.38 -6.86
N PRO A 341 4.83 2.03 -7.46
CA PRO A 341 4.84 1.09 -8.57
C PRO A 341 5.53 1.67 -9.82
N ALA A 342 5.43 2.99 -10.03
CA ALA A 342 6.17 3.67 -11.09
C ALA A 342 7.68 3.71 -10.81
N VAL A 343 8.10 3.86 -9.55
CA VAL A 343 9.52 3.76 -9.15
C VAL A 343 10.06 2.37 -9.49
N VAL A 344 9.37 1.32 -9.08
CA VAL A 344 9.80 -0.08 -9.33
C VAL A 344 9.85 -0.37 -10.84
N GLY A 345 8.83 0.03 -11.60
CA GLY A 345 8.80 -0.13 -13.06
C GLY A 345 9.96 0.59 -13.76
N PHE A 346 10.25 1.82 -13.35
CA PHE A 346 11.39 2.59 -13.85
C PHE A 346 12.73 1.89 -13.61
N TYR A 347 13.02 1.49 -12.36
CA TYR A 347 14.30 0.86 -12.02
C TYR A 347 14.46 -0.53 -12.63
N ARG A 348 13.35 -1.23 -12.89
CA ARG A 348 13.35 -2.48 -13.64
C ARG A 348 13.85 -2.24 -15.07
N ALA A 349 13.29 -1.23 -15.75
CA ALA A 349 13.71 -0.86 -17.10
C ALA A 349 15.17 -0.40 -17.13
N LEU A 350 15.57 0.44 -16.18
CA LEU A 350 16.95 0.92 -16.05
C LEU A 350 17.94 -0.25 -15.86
N THR A 351 17.61 -1.19 -14.98
CA THR A 351 18.47 -2.37 -14.72
C THR A 351 18.61 -3.22 -15.98
N GLU A 352 17.51 -3.48 -16.71
CA GLU A 352 17.56 -4.23 -17.96
C GLU A 352 18.37 -3.51 -19.04
N GLU A 353 18.31 -2.18 -19.11
CA GLU A 353 19.13 -1.42 -20.07
C GLU A 353 20.63 -1.50 -19.71
N LEU A 354 20.99 -1.32 -18.43
CA LEU A 354 22.38 -1.42 -17.95
C LEU A 354 22.97 -2.84 -18.10
N LEU A 355 22.14 -3.87 -18.22
CA LEU A 355 22.59 -5.24 -18.48
C LEU A 355 23.08 -5.48 -19.91
N LEU A 356 22.80 -4.58 -20.85
CA LEU A 356 23.21 -4.72 -22.25
C LEU A 356 24.74 -4.65 -22.38
N LYS A 357 25.32 -5.47 -23.28
CA LYS A 357 26.77 -5.59 -23.49
C LYS A 357 27.18 -5.22 -24.92
N GLY A 358 28.47 -4.91 -25.09
CA GLY A 358 29.10 -4.66 -26.39
C GLY A 358 28.72 -3.30 -26.98
N LYS A 359 28.66 -3.17 -28.32
CA LYS A 359 28.24 -1.93 -29.01
C LYS A 359 26.80 -1.47 -28.67
N ARG A 360 26.04 -2.28 -27.92
CA ARG A 360 24.69 -2.00 -27.42
C ARG A 360 24.68 -1.58 -25.94
N ALA A 361 25.83 -1.57 -25.27
CA ALA A 361 25.90 -1.12 -23.88
C ALA A 361 25.53 0.37 -23.82
N PRO A 362 24.58 0.75 -22.96
CA PRO A 362 24.24 2.16 -22.79
C PRO A 362 25.43 2.90 -22.18
N VAL A 363 25.60 4.16 -22.56
CA VAL A 363 26.44 5.08 -21.81
C VAL A 363 25.50 5.99 -21.02
N LEU A 364 25.02 5.45 -19.90
CA LEU A 364 23.91 6.03 -19.14
C LEU A 364 24.27 6.11 -17.65
N GLU A 365 24.16 7.31 -17.10
CA GLU A 365 24.25 7.58 -15.68
C GLU A 365 22.89 8.09 -15.19
N VAL A 366 22.28 7.40 -14.23
CA VAL A 366 21.06 7.88 -13.57
C VAL A 366 21.34 8.09 -12.09
N THR A 367 21.16 9.33 -11.65
CA THR A 367 21.32 9.72 -10.25
C THR A 367 19.97 10.13 -9.68
N PRO A 368 19.39 9.38 -8.72
CA PRO A 368 18.16 9.80 -8.06
C PRO A 368 18.39 11.01 -7.15
N TYR A 369 17.39 11.88 -7.07
CA TYR A 369 17.30 12.98 -6.12
C TYR A 369 16.02 12.85 -5.28
N TYR A 370 16.18 12.96 -3.96
CA TYR A 370 15.15 12.75 -2.95
C TYR A 370 14.87 14.06 -2.20
N PHE A 371 13.63 14.31 -1.78
CA PHE A 371 13.26 15.59 -1.13
C PHE A 371 13.09 15.44 0.38
N PHE A 372 14.01 16.00 1.15
CA PHE A 372 14.00 16.07 2.62
C PHE A 372 13.87 17.52 3.12
N GLY A 373 13.05 18.35 2.44
CA GLY A 373 13.04 19.81 2.60
C GLY A 373 14.06 20.53 1.70
N HIS A 374 15.04 19.79 1.20
CA HIS A 374 15.90 20.13 0.06
C HIS A 374 16.18 18.85 -0.73
N TYR A 375 16.64 18.98 -1.99
CA TYR A 375 16.97 17.80 -2.79
C TYR A 375 18.35 17.26 -2.42
N GLU A 376 18.39 15.99 -2.02
CA GLU A 376 19.60 15.25 -1.71
C GLU A 376 19.86 14.19 -2.78
N LYS A 377 21.15 14.00 -3.10
CA LYS A 377 21.60 13.03 -4.10
C LYS A 377 21.63 11.61 -3.51
N GLY A 378 21.00 10.65 -4.19
CA GLY A 378 21.09 9.22 -3.89
C GLY A 378 22.22 8.49 -4.62
N LYS A 379 22.22 7.16 -4.54
CA LYS A 379 23.23 6.33 -5.22
C LYS A 379 23.02 6.32 -6.73
N THR A 380 24.09 6.62 -7.45
CA THR A 380 24.11 6.60 -8.92
C THR A 380 24.04 5.17 -9.47
N TRP A 381 23.31 5.00 -10.55
CA TRP A 381 23.17 3.77 -11.34
C TRP A 381 23.92 3.95 -12.67
N ILE A 382 24.92 3.09 -12.90
CA ILE A 382 25.87 3.12 -14.04
C ILE A 382 26.27 1.71 -14.47
#